data_AF-A0A399RAY6-F1
#
_entry.id   AF-A0A399RAY6-F1
#
_cell.length_a   1.000
_cell.length_b   1.000
_cell.length_c   1.000
_cell.angle_alpha   90.00
_cell.angle_beta   90.00
_cell.angle_gamma   90.00
#
_symmetry.space_group_name_H-M   'P 1'
#
loop_
_entity.id
_entity.type
_entity.pdbx_description
1 polymer ?
#
loop_
_entity_poly.entity_id
_entity_poly.type
_entity_poly.pdbx_seq_one_letter_code
_entity_poly.pdbx_strand_id
1 'polypeptide(L)'
;MTSVMAIDHLEMLRSRLDLIDSELISLLGQRFDTIRDVAEYKRDTGIAVMQPTRIGEVFTTRRQRAVQAGLDPKLVERLWTTIISHACQVENDVAKTPGGELAFQGIGFDHGLIEVDDLDTACGMICSRLSFKKVDVAGGSPSEGRTAVLRGGNVTVVAKERNEPAGEAGSPAYLAIEVHSLDATTYELKRRGNKVSDIQETDAGIRIATVHLGSPVHLVVRYVERLFRTSLGASDIGAPATVCRDRA
;
A
#
# COMPACT_ATOMS: atom_id res chain seq x y z
N MET A 1 -1.21 29.71 -39.43
CA MET A 1 -2.22 28.64 -39.65
C MET A 1 -1.75 27.27 -39.14
N THR A 2 -0.45 26.99 -39.06
CA THR A 2 0.11 25.73 -38.52
C THR A 2 -0.04 25.55 -37.01
N SER A 3 -0.01 26.65 -36.22
CA SER A 3 -0.16 26.61 -34.75
C SER A 3 -1.59 26.28 -34.29
N VAL A 4 -2.61 26.79 -35.00
CA VAL A 4 -4.03 26.54 -34.66
C VAL A 4 -4.43 25.09 -34.95
N MET A 5 -4.00 24.49 -36.08
CA MET A 5 -4.26 23.07 -36.36
C MET A 5 -3.52 22.12 -35.40
N ALA A 6 -2.37 22.52 -34.88
CA ALA A 6 -1.65 21.73 -33.86
C ALA A 6 -2.38 21.73 -32.51
N ILE A 7 -3.02 22.86 -32.14
CA ILE A 7 -3.87 22.96 -30.95
C ILE A 7 -5.10 22.05 -31.12
N ASP A 8 -5.78 22.09 -32.27
CA ASP A 8 -6.96 21.25 -32.54
C ASP A 8 -6.65 19.74 -32.50
N HIS A 9 -5.49 19.32 -33.03
CA HIS A 9 -5.09 17.91 -33.00
C HIS A 9 -4.74 17.45 -31.58
N LEU A 10 -4.09 18.29 -30.77
CA LEU A 10 -3.80 17.98 -29.37
C LEU A 10 -5.09 17.83 -28.53
N GLU A 11 -6.06 18.73 -28.73
CA GLU A 11 -7.34 18.68 -28.02
C GLU A 11 -8.16 17.42 -28.39
N MET A 12 -8.12 17.00 -29.65
CA MET A 12 -8.73 15.74 -30.08
C MET A 12 -8.06 14.52 -29.42
N LEU A 13 -6.72 14.52 -29.30
CA LEU A 13 -6.00 13.45 -28.60
C LEU A 13 -6.34 13.43 -27.11
N ARG A 14 -6.43 14.59 -26.46
CA ARG A 14 -6.86 14.72 -25.06
C ARG A 14 -8.27 14.20 -24.84
N SER A 15 -9.21 14.60 -25.69
CA SER A 15 -10.59 14.09 -25.65
C SER A 15 -10.64 12.57 -25.77
N ARG A 16 -9.77 11.97 -26.61
CA ARG A 16 -9.66 10.51 -26.71
C ARG A 16 -9.09 9.88 -25.45
N LEU A 17 -8.11 10.51 -24.79
CA LEU A 17 -7.57 10.06 -23.51
C LEU A 17 -8.66 10.12 -22.43
N ASP A 18 -9.43 11.20 -22.34
CA ASP A 18 -10.50 11.36 -21.35
C ASP A 18 -11.58 10.27 -21.48
N LEU A 19 -11.90 9.86 -22.71
CA LEU A 19 -12.81 8.75 -22.97
C LEU A 19 -12.24 7.42 -22.47
N ILE A 20 -10.97 7.14 -22.76
CA ILE A 20 -10.29 5.92 -22.28
C ILE A 20 -10.25 5.91 -20.74
N ASP A 21 -9.93 7.05 -20.12
CA ASP A 21 -9.86 7.16 -18.67
C ASP A 21 -11.23 6.95 -18.03
N SER A 22 -12.29 7.47 -18.65
CA SER A 22 -13.68 7.23 -18.23
C SER A 22 -14.06 5.74 -18.29
N GLU A 23 -13.66 5.05 -19.36
CA GLU A 23 -13.87 3.60 -19.48
C GLU A 23 -13.07 2.81 -18.44
N LEU A 24 -11.81 3.19 -18.19
CA LEU A 24 -10.98 2.57 -17.16
C LEU A 24 -11.62 2.70 -15.77
N ILE A 25 -12.13 3.88 -15.42
CA ILE A 25 -12.82 4.12 -14.14
C ILE A 25 -14.09 3.27 -14.06
N SER A 26 -14.89 3.20 -15.13
CA SER A 26 -16.10 2.36 -15.18
C SER A 26 -15.78 0.87 -14.97
N LEU A 27 -14.74 0.37 -15.63
CA LEU A 27 -14.28 -1.02 -15.47
C LEU A 27 -13.75 -1.30 -14.08
N LEU A 28 -13.05 -0.34 -13.46
CA LEU A 28 -12.63 -0.44 -12.07
C LEU A 28 -13.85 -0.50 -11.14
N GLY A 29 -14.87 0.34 -11.37
CA GLY A 29 -16.14 0.28 -10.62
C GLY A 29 -16.77 -1.11 -10.65
N GLN A 30 -16.99 -1.66 -11.85
CA GLN A 30 -17.54 -3.02 -12.02
C GLN A 30 -16.69 -4.09 -11.32
N ARG A 31 -15.36 -3.95 -11.37
CA ARG A 31 -14.44 -4.85 -10.67
C ARG A 31 -14.65 -4.79 -9.15
N PHE A 32 -14.82 -3.60 -8.58
CA PHE A 32 -15.02 -3.43 -7.14
C PHE A 32 -16.41 -3.86 -6.69
N ASP A 33 -17.43 -3.77 -7.56
CA ASP A 33 -18.74 -4.37 -7.30
C ASP A 33 -18.60 -5.88 -7.13
N THR A 34 -17.89 -6.53 -8.07
CA THR A 34 -17.59 -7.97 -7.98
C THR A 34 -16.80 -8.33 -6.72
N ILE A 35 -15.88 -7.46 -6.28
CA ILE A 35 -15.11 -7.70 -5.04
C ILE A 35 -16.02 -7.68 -3.81
N ARG A 36 -17.02 -6.78 -3.76
CA ARG A 36 -17.97 -6.75 -2.64
C ARG A 36 -18.79 -8.03 -2.59
N ASP A 37 -19.25 -8.53 -3.74
CA ASP A 37 -19.95 -9.82 -3.82
C ASP A 37 -19.05 -10.98 -3.34
N VAL A 38 -17.78 -10.98 -3.76
CA VAL A 38 -16.78 -11.96 -3.29
C VAL A 38 -16.54 -11.84 -1.79
N ALA A 39 -16.50 -10.63 -1.25
CA ALA A 39 -16.31 -10.37 0.17
C ALA A 39 -17.47 -10.93 1.01
N GLU A 40 -18.71 -10.67 0.58
CA GLU A 40 -19.92 -11.19 1.22
C GLU A 40 -19.93 -12.71 1.19
N TYR A 41 -19.64 -13.31 0.04
CA TYR A 41 -19.54 -14.75 -0.09
C TYR A 41 -18.46 -15.35 0.84
N LYS A 42 -17.26 -14.75 0.88
CA LYS A 42 -16.17 -15.19 1.76
C LYS A 42 -16.56 -15.11 3.23
N ARG A 43 -17.22 -14.01 3.65
CA ARG A 43 -17.74 -13.82 5.02
C ARG A 43 -18.73 -14.92 5.37
N ASP A 44 -19.71 -15.16 4.50
CA ASP A 44 -20.81 -16.08 4.76
C ASP A 44 -20.33 -17.55 4.76
N THR A 45 -19.25 -17.86 4.04
CA THR A 45 -18.65 -19.20 3.97
C THR A 45 -17.43 -19.40 4.89
N GLY A 46 -17.00 -18.36 5.62
CA GLY A 46 -15.81 -18.42 6.49
C GLY A 46 -14.48 -18.56 5.74
N ILE A 47 -14.45 -18.26 4.44
CA ILE A 47 -13.22 -18.27 3.64
C ILE A 47 -12.36 -17.07 4.02
N ALA A 48 -11.06 -17.32 4.24
CA ALA A 48 -10.12 -16.25 4.54
C ALA A 48 -10.04 -15.21 3.41
N VAL A 49 -10.05 -13.93 3.79
CA VAL A 49 -9.84 -12.78 2.89
C VAL A 49 -8.53 -12.94 2.12
N MET A 50 -7.45 -13.27 2.85
CA MET A 50 -6.10 -13.38 2.29
C MET A 50 -5.84 -14.78 1.71
N GLN A 51 -5.56 -14.82 0.40
CA GLN A 51 -5.23 -16.04 -0.35
C GLN A 51 -3.95 -15.84 -1.16
N PRO A 52 -2.76 -16.13 -0.59
CA PRO A 52 -1.48 -15.84 -1.24
C PRO A 52 -1.31 -16.47 -2.62
N THR A 53 -1.74 -17.73 -2.78
CA THR A 53 -1.69 -18.45 -4.07
C THR A 53 -2.46 -17.71 -5.15
N ARG A 54 -3.68 -17.25 -4.81
CA ARG A 54 -4.55 -16.52 -5.74
C ARG A 54 -3.94 -15.20 -6.18
N ILE A 55 -3.32 -14.47 -5.24
CA ILE A 55 -2.64 -13.20 -5.53
C ILE A 55 -1.45 -13.44 -6.49
N GLY A 56 -0.66 -14.49 -6.24
CA GLY A 56 0.47 -14.87 -7.11
C GLY A 56 0.03 -15.17 -8.56
N GLU A 57 -1.06 -15.90 -8.73
CA GLU A 57 -1.65 -16.17 -10.05
C GLU A 57 -2.12 -14.88 -10.75
N VAL A 58 -2.77 -13.97 -10.01
CA VAL A 58 -3.22 -12.69 -10.55
C VAL A 58 -2.02 -11.90 -11.06
N PHE A 59 -0.95 -11.74 -10.26
CA PHE A 59 0.25 -11.04 -10.72
C PHE A 59 0.92 -11.68 -11.93
N THR A 60 1.04 -13.02 -11.93
CA THR A 60 1.66 -13.76 -13.04
C THR A 60 0.91 -13.52 -14.34
N THR A 61 -0.41 -13.71 -14.30
CA THR A 61 -1.28 -13.54 -15.49
C THR A 61 -1.34 -12.10 -15.96
N ARG A 62 -1.27 -11.10 -15.07
CA ARG A 62 -1.32 -9.68 -15.47
C ARG A 62 0.00 -9.18 -16.03
N ARG A 63 1.14 -9.65 -15.51
CA ARG A 63 2.44 -9.39 -16.14
C ARG A 63 2.50 -9.94 -17.56
N GLN A 64 1.98 -11.13 -17.80
CA GLN A 64 1.90 -11.70 -19.16
C GLN A 64 1.02 -10.86 -20.09
N ARG A 65 -0.16 -10.43 -19.61
CA ARG A 65 -1.05 -9.55 -20.38
C ARG A 65 -0.44 -8.18 -20.65
N ALA A 66 0.35 -7.64 -19.72
CA ALA A 66 1.09 -6.40 -19.91
C ALA A 66 2.02 -6.49 -21.13
N VAL A 67 2.83 -7.56 -21.19
CA VAL A 67 3.72 -7.82 -22.33
C VAL A 67 2.94 -7.91 -23.64
N GLN A 68 1.83 -8.64 -23.66
CA GLN A 68 0.99 -8.81 -24.85
C GLN A 68 0.36 -7.49 -25.32
N ALA A 69 0.04 -6.59 -24.39
CA ALA A 69 -0.52 -5.27 -24.68
C ALA A 69 0.54 -4.20 -24.98
N GLY A 70 1.83 -4.55 -24.99
CA GLY A 70 2.93 -3.59 -25.20
C GLY A 70 3.18 -2.64 -24.01
N LEU A 71 2.72 -3.00 -22.82
CA LEU A 71 2.92 -2.24 -21.58
C LEU A 71 4.14 -2.76 -20.81
N ASP A 72 4.82 -1.86 -20.08
CA ASP A 72 5.86 -2.26 -19.12
C ASP A 72 5.24 -3.16 -18.02
N PRO A 73 5.69 -4.42 -17.87
CA PRO A 73 5.18 -5.32 -16.84
C PRO A 73 5.33 -4.77 -15.42
N LYS A 74 6.36 -3.95 -15.17
CA LYS A 74 6.57 -3.31 -13.85
C LYS A 74 5.52 -2.25 -13.58
N LEU A 75 5.08 -1.50 -14.59
CA LEU A 75 3.98 -0.54 -14.46
C LEU A 75 2.68 -1.26 -14.08
N VAL A 76 2.33 -2.32 -14.81
CA VAL A 76 1.11 -3.09 -14.54
C VAL A 76 1.15 -3.74 -13.17
N GLU A 77 2.30 -4.24 -12.75
CA GLU A 77 2.47 -4.78 -11.39
C GLU A 77 2.23 -3.73 -10.31
N ARG A 78 2.82 -2.53 -10.42
CA ARG A 78 2.57 -1.45 -9.46
C ARG A 78 1.09 -1.08 -9.39
N LEU A 79 0.44 -0.95 -10.55
CA LEU A 79 -1.00 -0.68 -10.63
C LEU A 79 -1.82 -1.79 -9.97
N TRP A 80 -1.51 -3.06 -10.27
CA TRP A 80 -2.24 -4.20 -9.70
C TRP A 80 -2.01 -4.37 -8.21
N THR A 81 -0.82 -4.02 -7.71
CA THR A 81 -0.55 -3.97 -6.27
C THR A 81 -1.50 -3.00 -5.60
N THR A 82 -1.62 -1.76 -6.09
CA THR A 82 -2.55 -0.77 -5.53
C THR A 82 -4.00 -1.27 -5.58
N ILE A 83 -4.42 -1.82 -6.72
CA ILE A 83 -5.78 -2.34 -6.92
C ILE A 83 -6.09 -3.51 -5.97
N ILE A 84 -5.16 -4.45 -5.78
CA ILE A 84 -5.34 -5.60 -4.88
C ILE A 84 -5.32 -5.16 -3.42
N SER A 85 -4.40 -4.27 -3.03
CA SER A 85 -4.35 -3.73 -1.66
C SER A 85 -5.67 -3.07 -1.28
N HIS A 86 -6.26 -2.27 -2.17
CA HIS A 86 -7.57 -1.67 -1.93
C HIS A 86 -8.70 -2.71 -1.94
N ALA A 87 -8.64 -3.73 -2.82
CA ALA A 87 -9.61 -4.83 -2.80
C ALA A 87 -9.63 -5.57 -1.45
N CYS A 88 -8.46 -5.89 -0.88
CA CYS A 88 -8.37 -6.54 0.42
C CYS A 88 -8.96 -5.68 1.55
N GLN A 89 -8.88 -4.35 1.46
CA GLN A 89 -9.54 -3.45 2.42
C GLN A 89 -11.05 -3.56 2.33
N VAL A 90 -11.61 -3.44 1.12
CA VAL A 90 -13.05 -3.60 0.89
C VAL A 90 -13.54 -4.95 1.41
N GLU A 91 -12.78 -6.04 1.19
CA GLU A 91 -13.11 -7.35 1.73
C GLU A 91 -13.10 -7.40 3.26
N ASN A 92 -12.09 -6.78 3.91
CA ASN A 92 -12.00 -6.71 5.37
C ASN A 92 -13.13 -5.89 5.99
N ASP A 93 -13.50 -4.76 5.36
CA ASP A 93 -14.58 -3.88 5.81
C ASP A 93 -15.93 -4.63 5.80
N VAL A 94 -16.21 -5.37 4.71
CA VAL A 94 -17.41 -6.22 4.59
C VAL A 94 -17.39 -7.36 5.61
N ALA A 95 -16.23 -7.97 5.84
CA ALA A 95 -16.07 -9.03 6.82
C ALA A 95 -16.12 -8.53 8.28
N LYS A 96 -16.10 -7.21 8.52
CA LYS A 96 -15.93 -6.58 9.84
C LYS A 96 -14.74 -7.15 10.62
N THR A 97 -13.72 -7.61 9.91
CA THR A 97 -12.52 -8.17 10.53
C THR A 97 -11.53 -7.03 10.73
N PRO A 98 -11.20 -6.64 11.97
CA PRO A 98 -10.12 -5.69 12.19
C PRO A 98 -8.81 -6.40 11.81
N GLY A 99 -8.09 -5.89 10.81
CA GLY A 99 -6.72 -6.31 10.50
C GLY A 99 -6.52 -6.96 9.13
N GLY A 100 -5.71 -6.28 8.30
CA GLY A 100 -4.95 -6.90 7.22
C GLY A 100 -3.47 -6.80 7.56
N GLU A 101 -2.64 -7.76 7.14
CA GLU A 101 -1.19 -7.66 7.35
C GLU A 101 -0.66 -6.32 6.81
N LEU A 102 0.30 -5.71 7.53
CA LEU A 102 1.03 -4.51 7.06
C LEU A 102 1.59 -4.66 5.64
N ALA A 103 1.77 -5.91 5.18
CA ALA A 103 2.15 -6.25 3.83
C ALA A 103 1.22 -5.66 2.74
N PHE A 104 0.00 -5.26 3.07
CA PHE A 104 -0.95 -4.68 2.10
C PHE A 104 -1.45 -3.29 2.51
N GLN A 105 -1.00 -2.79 3.66
CA GLN A 105 -1.39 -1.48 4.15
C GLN A 105 -0.37 -0.40 3.80
N GLY A 106 0.91 -0.74 3.58
CA GLY A 106 1.97 0.22 3.23
C GLY A 106 1.84 0.79 1.81
N ILE A 107 1.56 2.09 1.69
CA ILE A 107 1.35 2.79 0.40
C ILE A 107 2.64 3.43 -0.13
N GLY A 108 3.52 3.92 0.74
CA GLY A 108 4.66 4.74 0.30
C GLY A 108 5.83 4.71 1.27
N PHE A 109 6.92 4.07 0.83
CA PHE A 109 8.35 4.43 0.93
C PHE A 109 9.17 3.21 0.48
N ASP A 110 10.00 3.37 -0.56
CA ASP A 110 10.59 2.24 -1.29
C ASP A 110 11.68 1.47 -0.51
N HIS A 111 12.65 2.14 0.12
CA HIS A 111 13.77 1.46 0.80
C HIS A 111 14.30 2.31 1.97
N GLY A 112 14.39 1.77 3.19
CA GLY A 112 15.03 2.43 4.34
C GLY A 112 16.23 1.63 4.85
N LEU A 113 17.40 2.26 5.02
CA LEU A 113 18.54 1.63 5.67
C LEU A 113 18.49 1.91 7.18
N ILE A 114 18.59 0.85 7.98
CA ILE A 114 18.68 0.93 9.44
C ILE A 114 19.96 0.25 9.91
N GLU A 115 20.57 0.80 10.94
CA GLU A 115 21.71 0.21 11.61
C GLU A 115 21.26 -0.39 12.95
N VAL A 116 21.60 -1.66 13.18
CA VAL A 116 21.15 -2.48 14.32
C VAL A 116 22.34 -3.04 15.08
N ASP A 117 22.18 -3.31 16.38
CA ASP A 117 23.29 -3.81 17.21
C ASP A 117 23.55 -5.31 17.02
N ASP A 118 22.48 -6.09 16.84
CA ASP A 118 22.51 -7.52 16.59
C ASP A 118 21.57 -7.86 15.44
N LEU A 119 22.12 -8.31 14.32
CA LEU A 119 21.34 -8.46 13.09
C LEU A 119 20.26 -9.54 13.19
N ASP A 120 20.56 -10.66 13.84
CA ASP A 120 19.64 -11.80 13.89
C ASP A 120 18.45 -11.52 14.81
N THR A 121 18.72 -10.98 16.01
CA THR A 121 17.70 -10.56 16.97
C THR A 121 16.88 -9.40 16.42
N ALA A 122 17.51 -8.42 15.75
CA ALA A 122 16.80 -7.32 15.13
C ALA A 122 15.89 -7.80 13.99
N CYS A 123 16.37 -8.69 13.12
CA CYS A 123 15.54 -9.32 12.08
C CYS A 123 14.36 -10.08 12.70
N GLY A 124 14.58 -10.86 13.75
CA GLY A 124 13.53 -11.57 14.47
C GLY A 124 12.48 -10.63 15.04
N MET A 125 12.91 -9.52 15.65
CA MET A 125 12.03 -8.50 16.20
C MET A 125 11.21 -7.80 15.12
N ILE A 126 11.85 -7.35 14.03
CA ILE A 126 11.18 -6.66 12.92
C ILE A 126 10.17 -7.60 12.22
N CYS A 127 10.55 -8.86 11.97
CA CYS A 127 9.66 -9.84 11.36
C CYS A 127 8.43 -10.15 12.23
N SER A 128 8.65 -10.42 13.53
CA SER A 128 7.56 -10.78 14.44
C SER A 128 6.62 -9.60 14.73
N ARG A 129 7.19 -8.41 14.98
CA ARG A 129 6.45 -7.25 15.47
C ARG A 129 5.90 -6.34 14.37
N LEU A 130 6.62 -6.16 13.27
CA LEU A 130 6.23 -5.22 12.20
C LEU A 130 5.70 -5.93 10.94
N SER A 131 5.56 -7.26 10.98
CA SER A 131 5.11 -8.09 9.84
C SER A 131 5.98 -8.01 8.59
N PHE A 132 7.27 -7.73 8.75
CA PHE A 132 8.24 -7.85 7.67
C PHE A 132 8.64 -9.33 7.46
N LYS A 133 9.17 -9.64 6.28
CA LYS A 133 9.77 -10.94 5.96
C LYS A 133 11.20 -10.73 5.51
N LYS A 134 12.13 -11.53 6.04
CA LYS A 134 13.51 -11.55 5.53
C LYS A 134 13.51 -12.09 4.09
N VAL A 135 14.22 -11.39 3.22
CA VAL A 135 14.42 -11.76 1.82
C VAL A 135 15.86 -12.25 1.66
N ASP A 136 16.02 -13.46 1.15
CA ASP A 136 17.35 -13.99 0.84
C ASP A 136 17.88 -13.26 -0.40
N VAL A 137 18.92 -12.44 -0.20
CA VAL A 137 19.62 -11.78 -1.30
C VAL A 137 20.84 -12.62 -1.65
N ALA A 138 20.82 -13.21 -2.84
CA ALA A 138 21.98 -13.91 -3.37
C ALA A 138 23.10 -12.91 -3.70
N GLY A 139 24.21 -12.98 -2.97
CA GLY A 139 25.44 -12.23 -3.26
C GLY A 139 25.63 -10.98 -2.39
N GLY A 140 26.23 -11.15 -1.21
CA GLY A 140 26.90 -10.08 -0.48
C GLY A 140 28.39 -10.37 -0.42
N SER A 141 29.23 -9.42 -0.86
CA SER A 141 30.68 -9.53 -0.69
C SER A 141 31.02 -9.51 0.82
N PRO A 142 31.97 -10.33 1.31
CA PRO A 142 32.31 -10.44 2.73
C PRO A 142 32.89 -9.17 3.39
N SER A 143 33.11 -8.09 2.63
CA SER A 143 33.89 -6.92 3.05
C SER A 143 33.07 -5.75 3.63
N GLU A 144 31.73 -5.80 3.64
CA GLU A 144 30.89 -4.63 4.01
C GLU A 144 30.08 -4.76 5.31
N GLY A 145 30.34 -5.78 6.12
CA GLY A 145 29.60 -6.06 7.35
C GLY A 145 28.31 -6.85 7.12
N ARG A 146 27.70 -7.38 8.19
CA ARG A 146 26.52 -8.24 8.08
C ARG A 146 25.29 -7.40 7.74
N THR A 147 24.59 -7.76 6.66
CA THR A 147 23.38 -7.06 6.19
C THR A 147 22.24 -8.05 5.96
N ALA A 148 21.01 -7.58 6.11
CA ALA A 148 19.79 -8.32 5.80
C ALA A 148 18.77 -7.40 5.11
N VAL A 149 18.04 -7.95 4.14
CA VAL A 149 16.92 -7.25 3.50
C VAL A 149 15.61 -7.79 4.06
N LEU A 150 14.74 -6.89 4.51
CA LEU A 150 13.45 -7.16 5.11
C LEU A 150 12.38 -6.48 4.26
N ARG A 151 11.28 -7.17 3.94
CA ARG A 151 10.19 -6.62 3.13
C ARG A 151 8.84 -6.73 3.84
N GLY A 152 8.14 -5.62 3.93
CA GLY A 152 6.78 -5.48 4.46
C GLY A 152 5.93 -4.73 3.46
N GLY A 153 5.23 -5.47 2.60
CA GLY A 153 4.43 -4.89 1.51
C GLY A 153 5.29 -4.20 0.46
N ASN A 154 5.03 -2.92 0.22
CA ASN A 154 5.84 -2.09 -0.67
C ASN A 154 7.05 -1.45 0.03
N VAL A 155 7.26 -1.69 1.33
CA VAL A 155 8.39 -1.16 2.07
C VAL A 155 9.51 -2.19 2.12
N THR A 156 10.70 -1.79 1.67
CA THR A 156 11.93 -2.55 1.88
C THR A 156 12.76 -1.89 2.98
N VAL A 157 13.30 -2.66 3.91
CA VAL A 157 14.23 -2.20 4.93
C VAL A 157 15.52 -3.00 4.80
N VAL A 158 16.65 -2.31 4.69
CA VAL A 158 17.97 -2.93 4.74
C VAL A 158 18.53 -2.72 6.13
N ALA A 159 18.66 -3.80 6.90
CA ALA A 159 19.29 -3.77 8.20
C ALA A 159 20.78 -4.08 8.06
N LYS A 160 21.64 -3.22 8.61
CA LYS A 160 23.09 -3.43 8.69
C LYS A 160 23.51 -3.53 10.15
N GLU A 161 24.28 -4.55 10.49
CA GLU A 161 24.87 -4.69 11.82
C GLU A 161 25.92 -3.60 12.04
N ARG A 162 25.85 -2.89 13.16
CA ARG A 162 26.87 -1.92 13.55
C ARG A 162 28.15 -2.66 13.95
N ASN A 163 29.30 -2.04 13.67
CA ASN A 163 30.57 -2.58 14.15
C ASN A 163 30.74 -2.43 15.66
N GLU A 164 30.12 -1.41 16.26
CA GLU A 164 30.05 -1.19 17.70
C GLU A 164 28.59 -0.96 18.10
N PRO A 165 28.08 -1.66 19.14
CA PRO A 165 26.70 -1.52 19.56
C PRO A 165 26.45 -0.09 20.05
N ALA A 166 25.31 0.48 19.65
CA ALA A 166 24.86 1.72 20.24
C ALA A 166 24.56 1.42 21.72
N GLY A 167 25.24 2.12 22.65
CA GLY A 167 24.94 1.99 24.08
C GLY A 167 23.46 2.26 24.39
N GLU A 168 23.04 2.15 25.66
CA GLU A 168 21.62 2.32 26.06
C GLU A 168 20.95 3.64 25.58
N ALA A 169 21.74 4.65 25.21
CA ALA A 169 21.33 5.95 24.68
C ALA A 169 21.56 6.14 23.16
N GLY A 170 21.62 5.06 22.37
CA GLY A 170 21.71 5.15 20.91
C GLY A 170 20.57 5.99 20.31
N SER A 171 20.91 6.96 19.46
CA SER A 171 19.90 7.77 18.75
C SER A 171 19.07 6.83 17.86
N PRO A 172 17.74 6.78 18.03
CA PRO A 172 16.94 5.85 17.26
C PRO A 172 16.90 6.26 15.78
N ALA A 173 16.90 5.26 14.90
CA ALA A 173 16.51 5.46 13.52
C ALA A 173 15.01 5.81 13.46
N TYR A 174 14.61 6.61 12.47
CA TYR A 174 13.21 6.96 12.23
C TYR A 174 12.77 6.40 10.89
N LEU A 175 11.64 5.69 10.90
CA LEU A 175 11.01 5.16 9.70
C LEU A 175 9.58 5.68 9.64
N ALA A 176 9.19 6.34 8.55
CA ALA A 176 7.78 6.68 8.31
C ALA A 176 7.22 5.68 7.28
N ILE A 177 6.05 5.12 7.56
CA ILE A 177 5.34 4.20 6.67
C ILE A 177 3.96 4.79 6.41
N GLU A 178 3.68 5.16 5.17
CA GLU A 178 2.32 5.55 4.81
C GLU A 178 1.42 4.32 4.79
N VAL A 179 0.25 4.40 5.45
CA VAL A 179 -0.73 3.32 5.53
C VAL A 179 -2.12 3.76 5.11
N HIS A 180 -2.88 2.82 4.59
CA HIS A 180 -4.26 3.05 4.16
C HIS A 180 -5.26 3.25 5.30
N SER A 181 -5.09 2.55 6.42
CA SER A 181 -5.98 2.64 7.58
C SER A 181 -5.17 2.51 8.85
N LEU A 182 -5.06 3.60 9.61
CA LEU A 182 -4.31 3.59 10.86
C LEU A 182 -5.01 2.72 11.90
N ASP A 183 -6.34 2.62 11.87
CA ASP A 183 -7.12 1.79 12.80
C ASP A 183 -6.81 0.30 12.59
N ALA A 184 -6.86 -0.18 11.34
CA ALA A 184 -6.52 -1.57 11.03
C ALA A 184 -5.04 -1.87 11.28
N THR A 185 -4.14 -0.94 10.95
CA THR A 185 -2.70 -1.06 11.22
C THR A 185 -2.40 -1.14 12.71
N THR A 186 -2.96 -0.23 13.52
CA THR A 186 -2.70 -0.17 14.97
C THR A 186 -3.29 -1.39 15.69
N TYR A 187 -4.44 -1.91 15.24
CA TYR A 187 -5.00 -3.16 15.75
C TYR A 187 -4.02 -4.34 15.58
N GLU A 188 -3.50 -4.54 14.35
CA GLU A 188 -2.56 -5.63 14.08
C GLU A 188 -1.22 -5.45 14.81
N LEU A 189 -0.71 -4.22 14.90
CA LEU A 189 0.50 -3.92 15.67
C LEU A 189 0.32 -4.26 17.16
N LYS A 190 -0.80 -3.87 17.78
CA LYS A 190 -1.13 -4.21 19.17
C LYS A 190 -1.26 -5.71 19.36
N ARG A 191 -1.94 -6.41 18.44
CA ARG A 191 -2.08 -7.87 18.45
C ARG A 191 -0.73 -8.60 18.42
N ARG A 192 0.27 -8.03 17.74
CA ARG A 192 1.66 -8.54 17.68
C ARG A 192 2.53 -8.14 18.88
N GLY A 193 1.92 -7.56 19.92
CA GLY A 193 2.59 -7.20 21.16
C GLY A 193 3.35 -5.87 21.12
N ASN A 194 3.08 -5.00 20.14
CA ASN A 194 3.66 -3.66 20.12
C ASN A 194 2.90 -2.72 21.07
N LYS A 195 3.66 -1.87 21.78
CA LYS A 195 3.10 -0.67 22.39
C LYS A 195 3.00 0.41 21.33
N VAL A 196 1.76 0.77 20.98
CA VAL A 196 1.46 1.78 19.96
C VAL A 196 0.99 3.05 20.65
N SER A 197 1.48 4.22 20.22
CA SER A 197 1.00 5.51 20.72
C SER A 197 -0.47 5.72 20.38
N ASP A 198 -1.11 6.68 21.07
CA ASP A 198 -2.41 7.18 20.63
C ASP A 198 -2.29 7.80 19.24
N ILE A 199 -3.39 7.74 18.49
CA ILE A 199 -3.49 8.27 17.13
C ILE A 199 -3.56 9.80 17.24
N GLN A 200 -2.58 10.47 16.65
CA GLN A 200 -2.56 11.92 16.52
C GLN A 200 -3.16 12.31 15.17
N GLU A 201 -4.18 13.16 15.15
CA GLU A 201 -4.72 13.73 13.92
C GLU A 201 -4.31 15.20 13.81
N THR A 202 -3.85 15.59 12.63
CA THR A 202 -3.52 16.98 12.29
C THR A 202 -4.66 17.63 11.53
N ASP A 203 -4.73 18.97 11.57
CA ASP A 203 -5.75 19.75 10.83
C ASP A 203 -5.71 19.53 9.31
N ALA A 204 -4.56 19.09 8.78
CA ALA A 204 -4.36 18.74 7.37
C ALA A 204 -4.92 17.36 7.00
N GLY A 205 -5.63 16.67 7.90
CA GLY A 205 -6.17 15.33 7.66
C GLY A 205 -5.10 14.24 7.67
N ILE A 206 -3.96 14.46 8.32
CA ILE A 206 -2.92 13.43 8.50
C ILE A 206 -3.09 12.82 9.88
N ARG A 207 -3.29 11.50 9.95
CA ARG A 207 -3.31 10.71 11.18
C ARG A 207 -1.97 9.97 11.34
N ILE A 208 -1.41 9.95 12.55
CA ILE A 208 -0.11 9.35 12.84
C ILE A 208 -0.19 8.47 14.09
N ALA A 209 0.38 7.27 14.02
CA ALA A 209 0.64 6.41 15.18
C ALA A 209 2.10 5.98 15.19
N THR A 210 2.69 5.87 16.38
CA THR A 210 4.12 5.58 16.55
C THR A 210 4.33 4.28 17.31
N VAL A 211 5.29 3.48 16.84
CA VAL A 211 5.81 2.29 17.52
C VAL A 211 7.30 2.50 17.80
N HIS A 212 7.70 2.18 19.03
CA HIS A 212 9.10 2.23 19.45
C HIS A 212 9.64 0.80 19.62
N LEU A 213 10.71 0.49 18.90
CA LEU A 213 11.52 -0.71 19.09
C LEU A 213 12.83 -0.29 19.78
N GLY A 214 13.03 -0.77 21.01
CA GLY A 214 14.28 -0.56 21.75
C GLY A 214 15.42 -1.43 21.21
N SER A 215 16.43 -1.65 22.06
CA SER A 215 17.54 -2.56 21.74
C SER A 215 17.03 -3.95 21.33
N PRO A 216 17.65 -4.60 20.32
CA PRO A 216 18.83 -4.17 19.56
C PRO A 216 18.52 -3.40 18.27
N VAL A 217 17.27 -2.95 18.09
CA VAL A 217 16.82 -2.32 16.83
C VAL A 217 16.97 -0.80 16.87
N HIS A 218 16.72 -0.17 18.02
CA HIS A 218 16.74 1.28 18.20
C HIS A 218 15.99 2.02 17.08
N LEU A 219 14.72 1.67 16.85
CA LEU A 219 13.93 2.15 15.72
C LEU A 219 12.58 2.72 16.19
N VAL A 220 12.26 3.91 15.71
CA VAL A 220 10.95 4.55 15.86
C VAL A 220 10.24 4.50 14.52
N VAL A 221 9.13 3.77 14.45
CA VAL A 221 8.30 3.67 13.24
C VAL A 221 7.06 4.51 13.41
N ARG A 222 6.86 5.48 12.51
CA ARG A 222 5.66 6.31 12.41
C ARG A 222 4.80 5.81 11.26
N TYR A 223 3.61 5.31 11.57
CA TYR A 223 2.59 4.98 10.59
C TYR A 223 1.77 6.23 10.30
N VAL A 224 1.59 6.56 9.03
CA VAL A 224 0.97 7.80 8.57
C VAL A 224 -0.21 7.46 7.67
N GLU A 225 -1.41 7.85 8.03
CA GLU A 225 -2.59 7.77 7.19
C GLU A 225 -2.96 9.17 6.72
N ARG A 226 -3.11 9.36 5.41
CA ARG A 226 -3.61 10.61 4.83
C ARG A 226 -5.10 10.44 4.55
N LEU A 227 -5.93 11.11 5.35
CA LEU A 227 -7.34 11.26 5.06
C LEU A 227 -7.47 12.21 3.87
N PHE A 228 -7.99 11.71 2.75
CA PHE A 228 -8.44 12.57 1.67
C PHE A 228 -9.66 13.36 2.18
N ARG A 229 -9.43 14.57 2.69
CA ARG A 229 -10.52 15.55 2.80
C ARG A 229 -10.84 15.99 1.38
N THR A 230 -11.83 15.35 0.76
CA THR A 230 -12.50 15.94 -0.39
C THR A 230 -13.10 17.26 0.07
N SER A 231 -12.41 18.36 -0.24
CA SER A 231 -13.04 19.68 -0.31
C SER A 231 -13.95 19.72 -1.55
N LEU A 232 -14.96 18.86 -1.55
CA LEU A 232 -16.10 18.93 -2.44
C LEU A 232 -17.29 18.86 -1.50
N GLY A 233 -17.78 20.04 -1.12
CA GLY A 233 -19.06 20.15 -0.44
C GLY A 233 -20.10 19.40 -1.26
N ALA A 234 -20.97 18.66 -0.58
CA ALA A 234 -22.04 17.85 -1.17
C ALA A 234 -23.12 18.67 -1.94
N SER A 235 -22.79 19.89 -2.38
CA SER A 235 -23.67 20.82 -3.08
C SER A 235 -23.36 20.98 -4.58
N ASP A 236 -22.22 20.50 -5.10
CA ASP A 236 -21.80 20.76 -6.49
C ASP A 236 -21.87 19.58 -7.45
N ILE A 237 -22.41 18.43 -7.02
CA ILE A 237 -22.79 17.37 -7.97
C ILE A 237 -24.19 17.67 -8.48
N GLY A 238 -24.26 18.54 -9.49
CA GLY A 238 -25.48 18.80 -10.24
C GLY A 238 -26.09 17.48 -10.73
N ALA A 239 -27.34 17.24 -10.37
CA ALA A 239 -28.11 16.10 -10.83
C ALA A 239 -28.04 16.03 -12.38
N PRO A 240 -27.82 14.84 -12.97
CA PRO A 240 -27.86 14.70 -14.42
C PRO A 240 -29.26 15.09 -14.90
N ALA A 241 -29.33 16.10 -15.77
CA ALA A 241 -30.56 16.54 -16.40
C ALA A 241 -31.26 15.35 -17.04
N THR A 242 -32.50 15.12 -16.62
CA THR A 242 -33.38 14.11 -17.18
C THR A 242 -33.55 14.39 -18.68
N VAL A 243 -33.02 13.50 -19.51
CA VAL A 243 -33.29 13.48 -20.95
C VAL A 243 -34.77 13.13 -21.11
N CYS A 244 -35.61 14.13 -21.36
CA CYS A 244 -36.93 13.93 -21.94
C CYS A 244 -36.75 13.36 -23.35
N ARG A 245 -36.74 12.03 -23.45
CA ARG A 245 -37.25 11.36 -24.63
C ARG A 245 -38.77 11.35 -24.49
N ASP A 246 -39.46 12.01 -25.41
CA ASP A 246 -40.63 11.41 -26.02
C ASP A 246 -40.76 11.88 -27.47
N ARG A 247 -40.83 10.89 -28.35
CA ARG A 247 -41.25 10.99 -29.75
C ARG A 247 -42.74 10.67 -29.80
N ALA A 248 -43.51 11.52 -30.46
CA ALA A 248 -44.51 11.16 -31.47
C ALA A 248 -44.92 12.43 -32.22
#